data_AF-A0A8T4J6N1-F1
#
_entry.id   AF-A0A8T4J6N1-F1
#
_cell.length_a   1.000
_cell.length_b   1.000
_cell.length_c   1.000
_cell.angle_alpha   90.00
_cell.angle_beta   90.00
_cell.angle_gamma   90.00
#
_symmetry.space_group_name_H-M   'P 1'
#
loop_
_entity.id
_entity.type
_entity.pdbx_description
1 polymer ?
#
loop_
_entity_poly.entity_id
_entity_poly.type
_entity_poly.pdbx_seq_one_letter_code
_entity_poly.pdbx_strand_id
1 'polypeptide(L)'
;ERGAPVRRTATAESAELLTDLAVQGVRTVAFVRSRRGSELISLIAQERLAAVDRGLASRVAAYRGGYLPEERRALEQALHTGELLG
;
A
#
# COMPACT_ATOMS: atom_id res chain seq x y z
N GLU A 1 21.61 -27.72 6.19
CA GLU A 1 20.81 -27.18 5.06
C GLU A 1 21.22 -25.73 4.84
N ARG A 2 21.76 -25.41 3.67
CA ARG A 2 22.57 -24.19 3.44
C ARG A 2 21.70 -22.97 3.16
N GLY A 3 21.24 -22.28 4.20
CA GLY A 3 20.93 -20.83 4.26
C GLY A 3 20.58 -20.09 2.95
N ALA A 4 19.79 -20.69 2.07
CA ALA A 4 19.44 -20.10 0.79
C ALA A 4 18.47 -18.95 1.08
N PRO A 5 18.68 -17.74 0.51
CA PRO A 5 17.77 -16.64 0.74
C PRO A 5 16.35 -17.06 0.37
N VAL A 6 15.42 -16.93 1.32
CA VAL A 6 14.00 -17.14 1.04
C VAL A 6 13.62 -16.09 -0.01
N ARG A 7 13.34 -16.55 -1.24
CA ARG A 7 12.88 -15.65 -2.30
C ARG A 7 11.47 -15.19 -1.95
N ARG A 8 11.36 -13.95 -1.52
CA ARG A 8 10.09 -13.27 -1.38
C ARG A 8 9.65 -12.70 -2.72
N THR A 9 8.34 -12.68 -2.95
CA THR A 9 7.78 -12.10 -4.16
C THR A 9 7.89 -10.58 -4.11
N ALA A 10 7.99 -9.92 -5.26
CA ALA A 10 7.98 -8.45 -5.30
C ALA A 10 6.71 -7.87 -4.64
N THR A 11 5.57 -8.56 -4.76
CA THR A 11 4.32 -8.20 -4.07
C THR A 11 4.48 -8.21 -2.55
N ALA A 12 5.06 -9.27 -1.98
CA ALA A 12 5.26 -9.38 -0.54
C ALA A 12 6.24 -8.31 -0.03
N GLU A 13 7.35 -8.10 -0.75
CA GLU A 13 8.35 -7.06 -0.42
C GLU A 13 7.75 -5.65 -0.50
N SER A 14 7.00 -5.33 -1.56
CA SER A 14 6.36 -4.01 -1.70
C SER A 14 5.31 -3.76 -0.61
N ALA A 15 4.51 -4.76 -0.25
CA ALA A 15 3.55 -4.62 0.84
C ALA A 15 4.22 -4.43 2.20
N GLU A 16 5.36 -5.10 2.43
CA GLU A 16 6.17 -4.92 3.64
C GLU A 16 6.72 -3.50 3.75
N LEU A 17 7.40 -3.03 2.70
CA LEU A 17 7.94 -1.67 2.67
C LEU A 17 6.84 -0.61 2.83
N LEU A 18 5.69 -0.80 2.16
CA LEU A 18 4.56 0.12 2.29
C LEU A 18 3.99 0.13 3.72
N THR A 19 3.90 -1.04 4.37
CA THR A 19 3.47 -1.16 5.77
C THR A 19 4.41 -0.39 6.69
N ASP A 20 5.72 -0.63 6.58
CA ASP A 20 6.73 -0.03 7.47
C ASP A 20 6.77 1.50 7.31
N LEU A 21 6.70 1.99 6.07
CA LEU A 21 6.67 3.42 5.79
C LEU A 21 5.39 4.08 6.33
N ALA A 22 4.23 3.42 6.20
CA ALA A 22 2.98 3.93 6.75
C ALA A 22 3.00 3.97 8.30
N VAL A 23 3.59 2.97 8.96
CA VAL A 23 3.80 2.98 10.43
C VAL A 23 4.67 4.16 10.86
N GLN A 24 5.67 4.53 10.05
CA GLN A 24 6.54 5.69 10.30
C GLN A 24 5.89 7.03 9.89
N GLY A 25 4.64 7.03 9.41
CA GLY A 25 3.96 8.24 8.95
C GLY A 25 4.53 8.80 7.64
N VAL A 26 5.28 8.01 6.88
CA VAL A 26 5.91 8.43 5.63
C VAL A 26 4.94 8.24 4.47
N ARG A 27 4.60 9.36 3.80
CA ARG A 27 3.78 9.34 2.58
C ARG A 27 4.55 8.69 1.43
N THR A 28 3.96 7.66 0.84
CA THR A 28 4.61 6.75 -0.11
C THR A 28 3.71 6.51 -1.31
N VAL A 29 4.30 6.38 -2.51
CA VAL A 29 3.59 5.92 -3.71
C VAL A 29 4.32 4.72 -4.27
N ALA A 30 3.67 3.56 -4.30
CA ALA A 30 4.23 2.33 -4.84
C ALA A 30 3.76 2.09 -6.29
N PHE A 31 4.68 2.16 -7.25
CA PHE A 31 4.38 1.83 -8.65
C PHE A 31 4.44 0.33 -8.90
N VAL A 32 3.37 -0.21 -9.49
CA VAL A 32 3.17 -1.65 -9.68
C VAL A 32 2.79 -1.97 -11.12
N ARG A 33 3.21 -3.14 -11.62
CA ARG A 33 3.06 -3.51 -13.03
C ARG A 33 1.64 -3.87 -13.47
N SER A 34 0.71 -4.09 -12.54
CA SER A 34 -0.64 -4.53 -12.87
C SER A 34 -1.68 -4.01 -11.89
N ARG A 35 -2.94 -3.85 -12.36
CA ARG A 35 -4.08 -3.44 -11.52
C ARG A 35 -4.26 -4.39 -10.33
N ARG A 36 -4.21 -5.69 -10.59
CA ARG A 36 -4.29 -6.73 -9.55
C ARG A 36 -3.15 -6.63 -8.54
N GLY A 37 -1.94 -6.27 -8.99
CA GLY A 37 -0.80 -6.06 -8.11
C GLY A 37 -1.02 -4.89 -7.14
N SER A 38 -1.57 -3.77 -7.63
CA SER A 38 -1.94 -2.61 -6.83
C SER A 38 -2.91 -2.99 -5.71
N GLU A 39 -4.00 -3.67 -6.08
CA GLU A 39 -5.03 -4.12 -5.13
C GLU A 39 -4.50 -5.12 -4.10
N LEU A 40 -3.67 -6.09 -4.52
CA LEU A 40 -3.09 -7.06 -3.60
C LEU A 40 -2.11 -6.43 -2.61
N ILE A 41 -1.26 -5.51 -3.09
CA ILE A 41 -0.29 -4.82 -2.21
C ILE A 41 -1.03 -3.98 -1.18
N SER A 42 -2.05 -3.21 -1.60
CA SER A 42 -2.83 -2.40 -0.65
C SER A 42 -3.57 -3.27 0.36
N LEU A 43 -4.19 -4.38 -0.06
CA LEU A 43 -4.90 -5.28 0.85
C LEU A 43 -3.97 -5.91 1.89
N ILE A 44 -2.79 -6.40 1.48
CA ILE A 44 -1.81 -6.98 2.41
C ILE A 44 -1.29 -5.91 3.38
N ALA A 45 -1.00 -4.71 2.89
CA ALA A 45 -0.56 -3.61 3.76
C ALA A 45 -1.66 -3.21 4.76
N GLN A 46 -2.92 -3.09 4.32
CA GLN A 46 -4.06 -2.81 5.19
C GLN A 46 -4.24 -3.88 6.28
N GLU A 47 -4.14 -5.16 5.93
CA GLU A 47 -4.24 -6.27 6.89
C GLU A 47 -3.13 -6.20 7.95
N ARG A 48 -1.88 -5.98 7.52
CA ARG A 48 -0.74 -5.84 8.43
C ARG A 48 -0.86 -4.60 9.32
N LEU A 49 -1.27 -3.47 8.74
CA LEU A 49 -1.47 -2.22 9.49
C LEU A 49 -2.60 -2.37 10.50
N ALA A 50 -3.68 -3.08 10.19
CA ALA A 50 -4.78 -3.30 11.12
C ALA A 50 -4.36 -4.05 12.40
N ALA A 51 -3.31 -4.88 12.31
CA ALA A 51 -2.71 -5.55 13.47
C ALA A 51 -1.85 -4.61 14.33
N VAL A 52 -1.37 -3.49 13.77
CA VAL A 52 -0.57 -2.47 14.46
C VAL A 52 -1.46 -1.36 15.02
N ASP A 53 -2.25 -0.73 14.16
CA ASP A 53 -3.23 0.30 14.47
C ASP A 53 -4.34 0.27 13.41
N ARG A 54 -5.58 0.05 13.87
CA ARG A 54 -6.77 0.04 12.98
C ARG A 54 -6.97 1.35 12.22
N GLY A 55 -6.53 2.48 12.77
CA GLY A 55 -6.57 3.78 12.11
C GLY A 55 -5.58 3.90 10.95
N LEU A 56 -4.46 3.16 10.97
CA LEU A 56 -3.49 3.18 9.87
C LEU A 56 -3.96 2.37 8.66
N ALA A 57 -4.74 1.30 8.86
CA ALA A 57 -5.27 0.49 7.77
C ALA A 57 -6.10 1.32 6.78
N SER A 58 -6.92 2.26 7.26
CA SER A 58 -7.71 3.13 6.37
C SER A 58 -6.89 4.22 5.67
N ARG A 59 -5.59 4.34 5.96
CA ARG A 59 -4.69 5.33 5.37
C ARG A 59 -3.87 4.77 4.21
N VAL A 60 -4.12 3.54 3.80
CA VAL A 60 -3.53 2.94 2.59
C VAL A 60 -4.63 2.61 1.59
N ALA A 61 -4.43 2.91 0.31
CA ALA A 61 -5.41 2.62 -0.74
C ALA A 61 -4.76 2.26 -2.09
N ALA A 62 -5.41 1.39 -2.86
CA ALA A 62 -5.02 1.15 -4.25
C ALA A 62 -5.43 2.35 -5.13
N TYR A 63 -4.61 2.66 -6.13
CA TYR A 63 -4.96 3.55 -7.24
C TYR A 63 -4.87 2.80 -8.56
N ARG A 64 -5.90 2.95 -9.41
CA ARG A 64 -5.95 2.33 -10.74
C ARG A 64 -6.79 3.15 -11.71
N GLY A 65 -6.42 3.13 -12.99
CA GLY A 65 -7.14 3.86 -14.05
C GLY A 65 -8.55 3.33 -14.38
N GLY A 66 -9.01 2.27 -13.72
CA GLY A 66 -10.38 1.76 -13.86
C GLY A 66 -11.39 2.42 -12.91
N TYR A 67 -10.94 3.28 -12.00
CA TYR A 67 -11.81 4.09 -11.15
C TYR A 67 -12.38 5.30 -11.91
N LEU A 68 -13.52 5.78 -11.44
CA LEU A 68 -14.12 7.02 -11.92
C LEU A 68 -13.18 8.22 -11.69
N PRO A 69 -13.26 9.27 -12.51
CA PRO A 69 -12.45 10.48 -12.33
C PRO A 69 -12.54 11.07 -10.91
N GLU A 70 -13.74 11.12 -10.33
CA GLU A 70 -14.01 11.62 -8.98
C GLU A 70 -13.38 10.74 -7.89
N GLU A 71 -13.41 9.42 -8.04
CA GLU A 71 -12.75 8.49 -7.12
C GLU A 71 -11.23 8.71 -7.12
N ARG A 72 -10.64 8.88 -8.31
CA ARG A 72 -9.20 9.16 -8.45
C ARG A 72 -8.82 10.50 -7.82
N ARG A 73 -9.61 11.55 -8.07
CA ARG A 73 -9.41 12.88 -7.46
C ARG A 73 -9.51 12.83 -5.94
N ALA A 74 -10.44 12.05 -5.39
CA ALA A 74 -10.55 11.87 -3.95
C ALA A 74 -9.29 11.21 -3.36
N LEU A 75 -8.77 10.15 -3.99
CA LEU A 75 -7.52 9.50 -3.59
C LEU A 75 -6.31 10.44 -3.69
N GLU A 76 -6.20 11.17 -4.80
CA GLU A 76 -5.13 12.15 -5.05
C GLU A 76 -5.16 13.28 -3.99
N GLN A 77 -6.35 13.79 -3.67
CA GLN A 77 -6.54 14.81 -2.63
C GLN A 77 -6.17 14.26 -1.25
N ALA A 78 -6.64 13.06 -0.91
CA ALA A 78 -6.37 12.44 0.39
C ALA A 78 -4.87 12.16 0.58
N LEU A 79 -4.15 11.77 -0.48
CA LEU A 79 -2.69 11.64 -0.44
C LEU A 79 -2.00 13.00 -0.29
N HIS A 80 -2.50 14.03 -0.98
CA HIS A 80 -1.96 15.39 -0.91
C HIS A 80 -2.10 16.01 0.49
N THR A 81 -3.27 15.86 1.12
CA THR A 81 -3.54 16.35 2.48
C THR A 81 -2.87 15.49 3.56
N GLY A 82 -2.46 14.28 3.22
CA GLY A 82 -1.89 13.31 4.15
C GLY A 82 -2.93 12.52 4.94
N GLU A 83 -4.21 12.58 4.55
CA GLU A 83 -5.20 11.61 5.03
C GLU A 83 -4.78 10.18 4.66
N LEU A 84 -4.34 9.98 3.41
CA LEU A 84 -3.64 8.78 2.98
C LEU A 84 -2.11 8.90 3.16
N LEU A 85 -1.49 7.78 3.51
CA LEU A 85 -0.06 7.59 3.61
C LEU A 85 0.51 6.73 2.47
N GLY A 86 -0.31 5.95 1.75
CA GLY A 86 0.15 5.30 0.52
C GLY A 86 -0.82 4.31 -0.09
#